data_AF-R7F321-F1
#
_entry.id   AF-R7F321-F1
#
_cell.length_a   1.000
_cell.length_b   1.000
_cell.length_c   1.000
_cell.angle_alpha   90.00
_cell.angle_beta   90.00
_cell.angle_gamma   90.00
#
_symmetry.space_group_name_H-M   'P 1'
#
loop_
_entity.id
_entity.type
_entity.pdbx_description
1 polymer ?
#
loop_
_entity_poly.entity_id
_entity_poly.type
_entity_poly.pdbx_seq_one_letter_code
_entity_poly.pdbx_strand_id
1 'polypeptide(L)'
;MTVKEYMKPANGSPAAGVPVVRECSHPLEALALWSGAGVCVADDAGRVSGRLEADDMLCAVADAFGADKADSLVEVVCGADVYSASRLAMAVEDADAPLLGIWCRRSAGNRVEALLRIGSPDPSAACRSIRRYGYQAMPLGGKADADLLTAQRNVDALRMILEI
;
A
#
# COMPACT_ATOMS: atom_id res chain seq x y z
N MET A 1 8.26 14.50 -2.79
CA MET A 1 8.89 13.21 -2.49
C MET A 1 9.82 12.82 -3.60
N THR A 2 11.10 13.06 -3.37
CA THR A 2 12.19 12.77 -4.30
C THR A 2 13.31 12.08 -3.53
N VAL A 3 14.19 11.36 -4.22
CA VAL A 3 15.35 10.70 -3.59
C VAL A 3 16.27 11.68 -2.85
N LYS A 4 16.29 12.95 -3.26
CA LYS A 4 17.05 14.03 -2.60
C LYS A 4 16.65 14.25 -1.14
N GLU A 5 15.39 14.03 -0.80
CA GLU A 5 14.85 14.21 0.56
C GLU A 5 15.38 13.15 1.54
N TYR A 6 15.87 12.01 1.03
CA TYR A 6 16.29 10.85 1.82
C TYR A 6 17.78 10.53 1.71
N MET A 7 18.48 11.08 0.72
CA MET A 7 19.88 10.75 0.49
C MET A 7 20.80 11.30 1.60
N LYS A 8 21.82 10.54 1.94
CA LYS A 8 22.97 11.02 2.71
C LYS A 8 24.01 11.63 1.76
N PRO A 9 24.69 12.72 2.13
CA PRO A 9 25.73 13.30 1.29
C PRO A 9 26.87 12.29 1.10
N ALA A 10 27.31 12.11 -0.15
CA ALA A 10 28.36 11.17 -0.49
C ALA A 10 29.74 11.84 -0.42
N ASN A 11 30.67 11.22 0.32
CA ASN A 11 32.07 11.59 0.30
C ASN A 11 32.81 10.78 -0.76
N GLY A 12 32.77 11.21 -2.02
CA GLY A 12 33.59 10.64 -3.11
C GLY A 12 32.82 10.22 -4.37
N SER A 13 33.56 9.72 -5.35
CA SER A 13 33.01 9.21 -6.61
C SER A 13 32.28 7.88 -6.41
N PRO A 14 31.27 7.57 -7.24
CA PRO A 14 30.50 6.33 -7.12
C PRO A 14 31.42 5.12 -7.29
N ALA A 15 31.27 4.12 -6.42
CA ALA A 15 31.94 2.84 -6.61
C ALA A 15 31.43 2.19 -7.90
N ALA A 16 32.35 1.55 -8.65
CA ALA A 16 32.02 0.92 -9.92
C ALA A 16 30.92 -0.15 -9.73
N GLY A 17 29.87 -0.09 -10.56
CA GLY A 17 28.75 -1.03 -10.53
C GLY A 17 27.61 -0.65 -9.58
N VAL A 18 27.70 0.47 -8.85
CA VAL A 18 26.57 1.01 -8.09
C VAL A 18 25.63 1.77 -9.05
N PRO A 19 24.32 1.45 -9.06
CA PRO A 19 23.33 2.17 -9.87
C PRO A 19 23.27 3.66 -9.48
N VAL A 20 23.02 4.53 -10.46
CA VAL A 20 22.93 5.99 -10.27
C VAL A 20 21.54 6.47 -10.68
N VAL A 21 20.92 7.29 -9.84
CA VAL A 21 19.65 7.98 -10.11
C VAL A 21 19.81 9.49 -9.99
N ARG A 22 18.90 10.26 -10.57
CA ARG A 22 18.89 11.73 -10.46
C ARG A 22 18.26 12.17 -9.15
N GLU A 23 18.66 13.32 -8.61
CA GLU A 23 18.04 13.93 -7.42
C GLU A 23 16.51 14.06 -7.50
N CYS A 24 15.98 14.33 -8.71
CA CYS A 24 14.55 14.47 -8.95
C CYS A 24 13.79 13.15 -9.12
N SER A 25 14.49 12.01 -9.07
CA SER A 25 13.86 10.68 -9.25
C SER A 25 12.95 10.35 -8.08
N HIS A 26 11.92 9.53 -8.35
CA HIS A 26 11.03 9.05 -7.31
C HIS A 26 11.70 7.88 -6.54
N PRO A 27 11.46 7.72 -5.22
CA PRO A 27 12.02 6.60 -4.45
C PRO A 27 11.78 5.21 -5.05
N LEU A 28 10.61 4.98 -5.66
CA LEU A 28 10.30 3.71 -6.33
C LEU A 28 11.16 3.44 -7.58
N GLU A 29 11.63 4.48 -8.27
CA GLU A 29 12.57 4.33 -9.38
C GLU A 29 13.95 3.89 -8.88
N ALA A 30 14.40 4.48 -7.77
CA ALA A 30 15.64 4.05 -7.11
C ALA A 30 15.53 2.64 -6.52
N LEU A 31 14.37 2.26 -5.96
CA LEU A 31 14.12 0.90 -5.47
C LEU A 31 14.20 -0.13 -6.61
N ALA A 32 13.69 0.19 -7.80
CA ALA A 32 13.73 -0.72 -8.96
C ALA A 32 15.16 -1.03 -9.44
N LEU A 33 16.11 -0.13 -9.18
CA LEU A 33 17.52 -0.29 -9.51
C LEU A 33 18.35 -0.85 -8.35
N TRP A 34 17.74 -1.08 -7.19
CA TRP A 34 18.44 -1.42 -5.96
C TRP A 34 19.25 -2.72 -6.09
N SER A 35 20.57 -2.63 -5.86
CA SER A 35 21.50 -3.77 -5.97
C SER A 35 21.95 -4.34 -4.62
N GLY A 36 21.29 -3.99 -3.51
CA GLY A 36 21.69 -4.36 -2.15
C GLY A 36 22.87 -3.54 -1.60
N ALA A 37 23.76 -3.08 -2.48
CA ALA A 37 24.87 -2.21 -2.11
C ALA A 37 24.47 -0.76 -1.86
N GLY A 38 23.30 -0.32 -2.33
CA GLY A 38 22.82 1.06 -2.29
C GLY A 38 22.63 1.67 -3.69
N VAL A 39 22.20 2.93 -3.74
CA VAL A 39 22.03 3.68 -4.99
C VAL A 39 22.72 5.04 -4.85
N CYS A 40 23.52 5.44 -5.82
CA CYS A 40 24.13 6.77 -5.87
C CYS A 40 23.13 7.78 -6.45
N VAL A 41 23.11 8.99 -5.90
CA VAL A 41 22.24 10.07 -6.35
C VAL A 41 23.12 11.15 -7.00
N ALA A 42 22.76 11.57 -8.21
CA ALA A 42 23.45 12.58 -8.97
C ALA A 42 22.63 13.85 -9.14
N ASP A 43 23.31 14.99 -9.08
CA ASP A 43 22.74 16.31 -9.39
C ASP A 43 22.42 16.45 -10.90
N ASP A 44 21.80 17.57 -11.27
CA ASP A 44 21.44 17.86 -12.67
C ASP A 44 22.66 17.96 -13.61
N ALA A 45 23.86 18.19 -13.05
CA ALA A 45 25.12 18.19 -13.80
C ALA A 45 25.74 16.79 -13.93
N GLY A 46 25.09 15.75 -13.40
CA GLY A 46 25.55 14.37 -13.42
C GLY A 46 26.64 14.04 -12.40
N ARG A 47 26.90 14.94 -11.44
CA ARG A 47 27.86 14.71 -10.36
C ARG A 47 27.16 14.03 -9.20
N VAL A 48 27.82 13.03 -8.59
CA VAL A 48 27.26 12.36 -7.43
C VAL A 48 27.21 13.33 -6.25
N SER A 49 25.99 13.59 -5.78
CA SER A 49 25.69 14.48 -4.66
C SER A 49 25.36 13.70 -3.38
N GLY A 50 24.90 12.46 -3.51
CA GLY A 50 24.48 11.65 -2.38
C GLY A 50 24.40 10.16 -2.64
N ARG A 51 23.96 9.44 -1.60
CA ARG A 51 23.74 8.00 -1.62
C ARG A 51 22.49 7.66 -0.82
N LEU A 52 21.74 6.67 -1.30
CA LEU A 52 20.68 6.01 -0.56
C LEU A 52 21.19 4.68 -0.03
N GLU A 53 21.16 4.53 1.30
CA GLU A 53 21.38 3.28 2.00
C GLU A 53 20.04 2.59 2.31
N ALA A 54 20.10 1.37 2.87
CA ALA A 54 18.92 0.52 3.01
C ALA A 54 17.88 1.13 3.95
N ASP A 55 18.33 1.78 5.03
CA ASP A 55 17.49 2.54 5.97
C ASP A 55 16.83 3.74 5.29
N ASP A 56 17.59 4.52 4.52
CA ASP A 56 17.07 5.66 3.76
C ASP A 56 16.00 5.22 2.75
N MET A 57 16.25 4.09 2.07
CA MET A 57 15.31 3.49 1.12
C MET A 57 14.04 2.99 1.81
N LEU A 58 14.15 2.37 2.98
CA LEU A 58 12.98 1.93 3.76
C LEU A 58 12.10 3.11 4.18
N CYS A 59 12.69 4.20 4.65
CA CYS A 59 11.96 5.43 4.97
C CYS A 59 11.27 6.01 3.72
N ALA A 60 12.00 6.12 2.61
CA ALA A 60 11.48 6.68 1.37
C ALA A 60 10.31 5.85 0.79
N VAL A 61 10.40 4.53 0.88
CA VAL A 61 9.32 3.62 0.48
C VAL A 61 8.14 3.71 1.46
N ALA A 62 8.37 3.72 2.77
CA ALA A 62 7.30 3.86 3.75
C ALA A 62 6.46 5.12 3.52
N ASP A 63 7.13 6.25 3.27
CA ASP A 63 6.48 7.52 2.94
C ASP A 63 5.75 7.45 1.59
N ALA A 64 6.36 6.83 0.56
CA ALA A 64 5.73 6.70 -0.76
C ALA A 64 4.42 5.88 -0.72
N PHE A 65 4.34 4.91 0.19
CA PHE A 65 3.11 4.16 0.45
C PHE A 65 2.16 4.89 1.40
N GLY A 66 2.64 5.91 2.11
CA GLY A 66 1.86 6.88 2.88
C GLY A 66 1.11 6.28 4.07
N ALA A 67 1.58 5.18 4.65
CA ALA A 67 0.84 4.42 5.65
C ALA A 67 0.45 5.29 6.88
N ASP A 68 -0.84 5.60 7.00
CA ASP A 68 -1.43 6.26 8.17
C ASP A 68 -2.20 5.23 9.02
N LYS A 69 -2.26 5.45 10.34
CA LYS A 69 -3.09 4.65 11.26
C LYS A 69 -4.59 4.82 11.02
N ALA A 70 -4.99 5.89 10.32
CA ALA A 70 -6.36 6.14 9.90
C ALA A 70 -6.76 5.33 8.65
N ASP A 71 -5.81 4.67 7.98
CA ASP A 71 -6.05 3.88 6.78
C ASP A 71 -6.16 2.40 7.11
N SER A 72 -6.83 1.64 6.24
CA SER A 72 -6.87 0.18 6.29
C SER A 72 -6.40 -0.43 4.98
N LEU A 73 -5.84 -1.64 5.10
CA LEU A 73 -5.40 -2.43 3.96
C LEU A 73 -6.41 -3.56 3.70
N VAL A 74 -6.81 -3.71 2.44
CA VAL A 74 -7.71 -4.77 1.98
C VAL A 74 -7.04 -5.51 0.84
N GLU A 75 -6.92 -6.82 0.98
CA GLU A 75 -6.53 -7.70 -0.11
C GLU A 75 -7.74 -8.09 -0.95
N VAL A 76 -7.57 -8.06 -2.26
CA VAL A 76 -8.55 -8.50 -3.24
C VAL A 76 -7.94 -9.53 -4.17
N VAL A 77 -8.62 -10.65 -4.35
CA VAL A 77 -8.20 -11.72 -5.27
C VAL A 77 -9.29 -11.94 -6.32
N CYS A 78 -8.90 -11.97 -7.59
CA CYS A 78 -9.82 -12.26 -8.70
C CYS A 78 -9.11 -12.91 -9.89
N GLY A 79 -9.89 -13.40 -10.86
CA GLY A 79 -9.37 -13.81 -12.16
C GLY A 79 -8.85 -12.59 -12.95
N ALA A 80 -7.82 -12.77 -13.77
CA ALA A 80 -7.24 -11.68 -14.55
C ALA A 80 -8.20 -11.12 -15.61
N ASP A 81 -9.17 -11.92 -16.04
CA ASP A 81 -10.28 -11.56 -16.93
C ASP A 81 -11.38 -10.74 -16.22
N VAL A 82 -11.47 -10.86 -14.90
CA VAL A 82 -12.45 -10.14 -14.05
C VAL A 82 -11.86 -8.84 -13.49
N TYR A 83 -10.53 -8.74 -13.40
CA TYR A 83 -9.85 -7.60 -12.81
C TYR A 83 -10.21 -6.28 -13.53
N SER A 84 -10.58 -5.28 -12.74
CA SER A 84 -10.81 -3.92 -13.22
C SER A 84 -10.52 -2.92 -12.10
N ALA A 85 -9.46 -2.14 -12.26
CA ALA A 85 -9.07 -1.11 -11.29
C ALA A 85 -10.19 -0.07 -11.09
N SER A 86 -10.88 0.32 -12.16
CA SER A 86 -11.97 1.29 -12.09
C SER A 86 -13.19 0.74 -11.36
N ARG A 87 -13.55 -0.54 -11.53
CA ARG A 87 -14.64 -1.17 -10.78
C ARG A 87 -14.29 -1.34 -9.30
N LEU A 88 -13.04 -1.65 -8.97
CA LEU A 88 -12.58 -1.70 -7.59
C LEU A 88 -12.63 -0.32 -6.93
N ALA A 89 -12.19 0.73 -7.63
CA ALA A 89 -12.30 2.11 -7.16
C ALA A 89 -13.76 2.49 -6.91
N MET A 90 -14.65 2.23 -7.88
CA MET A 90 -16.08 2.49 -7.73
C MET A 90 -16.69 1.76 -6.52
N ALA A 91 -16.35 0.48 -6.33
CA ALA A 91 -16.85 -0.29 -5.19
C ALA A 91 -16.36 0.26 -3.84
N VAL A 92 -15.13 0.77 -3.78
CA VAL A 92 -14.59 1.40 -2.56
C VAL A 92 -15.30 2.73 -2.28
N GLU A 93 -15.45 3.59 -3.29
CA GLU A 93 -16.11 4.90 -3.15
C GLU A 93 -17.62 4.77 -2.87
N ASP A 94 -18.29 3.73 -3.38
CA ASP A 94 -19.70 3.41 -3.05
C ASP A 94 -19.92 3.12 -1.56
N ALA A 95 -18.86 2.86 -0.79
CA ALA A 95 -18.90 2.68 0.66
C ALA A 95 -18.55 3.97 1.42
N ASP A 96 -18.58 5.12 0.75
CA ASP A 96 -18.22 6.44 1.29
C ASP A 96 -16.80 6.49 1.89
N ALA A 97 -15.88 5.70 1.32
CA ALA A 97 -14.49 5.64 1.74
C ALA A 97 -13.55 5.97 0.58
N PRO A 98 -12.54 6.82 0.78
CA PRO A 98 -11.61 7.19 -0.29
C PRO A 98 -10.62 6.05 -0.57
N LEU A 99 -10.39 5.77 -1.85
CA LEU A 99 -9.32 4.87 -2.29
C LEU A 99 -7.99 5.64 -2.39
N LEU A 100 -7.03 5.30 -1.53
CA LEU A 100 -5.74 6.00 -1.41
C LEU A 100 -4.60 5.31 -2.17
N GLY A 101 -4.77 4.04 -2.57
CA GLY A 101 -3.75 3.31 -3.30
C GLY A 101 -4.23 1.94 -3.78
N ILE A 102 -3.71 1.52 -4.93
CA ILE A 102 -3.87 0.17 -5.47
C ILE A 102 -2.49 -0.32 -5.88
N TRP A 103 -2.09 -1.48 -5.36
CA TRP A 103 -0.94 -2.23 -5.86
C TRP A 103 -1.41 -3.58 -6.35
N CYS A 104 -0.94 -4.01 -7.52
CA CYS A 104 -1.37 -5.26 -8.12
C CYS A 104 -0.19 -6.13 -8.48
N ARG A 105 -0.36 -7.43 -8.28
CA ARG A 105 0.57 -8.44 -8.73
C ARG A 105 -0.20 -9.55 -9.44
N ARG A 106 0.36 -10.03 -10.55
CA ARG A 106 -0.13 -11.24 -11.20
C ARG A 106 0.40 -12.45 -10.46
N SER A 107 -0.50 -13.33 -10.04
CA SER A 107 -0.18 -14.59 -9.37
C SER A 107 -0.25 -15.75 -10.36
N ALA A 108 0.31 -16.89 -9.97
CA ALA A 108 0.24 -18.10 -10.80
C ALA A 108 -1.23 -18.51 -11.03
N GLY A 109 -1.54 -19.02 -12.23
CA GLY A 109 -2.90 -19.50 -12.55
C GLY A 109 -3.89 -18.40 -12.93
N ASN A 110 -3.45 -17.36 -13.64
CA ASN A 110 -4.31 -16.31 -14.21
C ASN A 110 -5.12 -15.52 -13.18
N ARG A 111 -4.54 -15.28 -11.99
CA ARG A 111 -5.16 -14.46 -10.94
C ARG A 111 -4.45 -13.13 -10.78
N VAL A 112 -5.20 -12.13 -10.35
CA VAL A 112 -4.69 -10.84 -9.88
C VAL A 112 -4.94 -10.74 -8.40
N GLU A 113 -3.87 -10.48 -7.66
CA GLU A 113 -3.88 -10.10 -6.26
C GLU A 113 -3.68 -8.58 -6.21
N ALA A 114 -4.65 -7.87 -5.67
CA ALA A 114 -4.63 -6.43 -5.50
C ALA A 114 -4.64 -6.07 -4.02
N LEU A 115 -3.69 -5.27 -3.58
CA LEU A 115 -3.67 -4.65 -2.27
C LEU A 115 -4.26 -3.25 -2.40
N LEU A 116 -5.36 -2.99 -1.70
CA LEU A 116 -6.02 -1.70 -1.64
C LEU A 116 -5.68 -1.01 -0.33
N ARG A 117 -5.36 0.28 -0.39
CA ARG A 117 -5.33 1.16 0.77
C ARG A 117 -6.54 2.05 0.75
N ILE A 118 -7.32 1.99 1.81
CA ILE A 118 -8.60 2.69 1.95
C ILE A 118 -8.45 3.67 3.10
N GLY A 119 -8.84 4.93 2.91
CA GLY A 119 -8.79 5.97 3.94
C GLY A 119 -9.95 5.82 4.92
N SER A 120 -10.01 4.68 5.59
CA SER A 120 -10.93 4.39 6.68
C SER A 120 -10.24 3.45 7.67
N PRO A 121 -10.37 3.68 8.99
CA PRO A 121 -9.82 2.78 10.01
C PRO A 121 -10.63 1.47 10.16
N ASP A 122 -11.84 1.45 9.60
CA ASP A 122 -12.69 0.26 9.47
C ASP A 122 -13.03 0.02 7.98
N PRO A 123 -12.47 -1.02 7.36
CA PRO A 123 -12.72 -1.32 5.95
C PRO A 123 -13.97 -2.18 5.72
N SER A 124 -14.76 -2.52 6.75
CA SER A 124 -15.87 -3.48 6.62
C SER A 124 -16.93 -3.07 5.59
N ALA A 125 -17.32 -1.80 5.55
CA ALA A 125 -18.27 -1.29 4.55
C ALA A 125 -17.72 -1.43 3.11
N ALA A 126 -16.48 -1.02 2.89
CA ALA A 126 -15.81 -1.16 1.60
C ALA A 126 -15.66 -2.64 1.20
N CYS A 127 -15.32 -3.53 2.12
CA CYS A 127 -15.23 -4.97 1.85
C CYS A 127 -16.58 -5.57 1.44
N ARG A 128 -17.68 -5.16 2.08
CA ARG A 128 -19.05 -5.56 1.67
C ARG A 128 -19.38 -5.06 0.26
N SER A 129 -19.06 -3.80 -0.03
CA SER A 129 -19.28 -3.22 -1.37
C SER A 129 -18.46 -3.93 -2.44
N ILE A 130 -17.15 -4.12 -2.23
CA ILE A 130 -16.27 -4.87 -3.15
C ILE A 130 -16.80 -6.27 -3.43
N ARG A 131 -17.31 -6.98 -2.41
CA ARG A 131 -17.93 -8.31 -2.58
C ARG A 131 -19.21 -8.25 -3.40
N ARG A 132 -20.05 -7.21 -3.23
CA ARG A 132 -21.24 -6.98 -4.06
C ARG A 132 -20.89 -6.78 -5.54
N TYR A 133 -19.72 -6.22 -5.83
CA TYR A 133 -19.21 -6.06 -7.20
C TYR A 133 -18.64 -7.36 -7.81
N GLY A 134 -18.59 -8.45 -7.04
CA GLY A 134 -18.17 -9.78 -7.49
C GLY A 134 -16.72 -10.15 -7.17
N TYR A 135 -16.03 -9.35 -6.36
CA TYR A 135 -14.63 -9.60 -5.98
C TYR A 135 -14.52 -10.32 -4.63
N GLN A 136 -13.46 -11.09 -4.42
CA GLN A 136 -13.13 -11.62 -3.10
C GLN A 136 -12.27 -10.59 -2.35
N ALA A 137 -12.78 -10.07 -1.23
CA ALA A 137 -12.08 -9.07 -0.42
C ALA A 137 -11.85 -9.57 1.01
N MET A 138 -10.65 -9.34 1.53
CA MET A 138 -10.23 -9.67 2.90
C MET A 138 -9.47 -8.49 3.51
N PRO A 139 -9.89 -7.94 4.66
CA PRO A 139 -9.07 -6.95 5.36
C PRO A 139 -7.79 -7.58 5.92
N LEU A 140 -6.64 -6.93 5.70
CA LEU A 140 -5.33 -7.33 6.24
C LEU A 140 -4.97 -6.60 7.55
N GLY A 141 -5.73 -5.56 7.88
CA GLY A 141 -5.56 -4.71 9.06
C GLY A 141 -6.74 -3.74 9.21
N GLY A 142 -6.79 -3.03 10.33
CA GLY A 142 -7.97 -2.28 10.79
C GLY A 142 -8.51 -2.85 12.09
N LYS A 143 -9.35 -2.12 12.83
CA LYS A 143 -10.00 -2.70 14.01
C LYS A 143 -10.85 -3.88 13.57
N ALA A 144 -10.64 -5.04 14.17
CA ALA A 144 -11.43 -6.24 13.93
C ALA A 144 -12.92 -5.87 13.94
N ASP A 145 -13.59 -6.27 12.86
CA ASP A 145 -14.98 -6.01 12.50
C ASP A 145 -15.80 -5.48 13.67
N ALA A 146 -15.86 -4.14 13.80
CA ALA A 146 -16.64 -3.50 14.85
C ALA A 146 -18.10 -3.97 14.78
N ASP A 147 -18.56 -4.34 13.58
CA ASP A 147 -19.85 -4.97 13.32
C ASP A 147 -19.95 -6.39 13.92
N LEU A 148 -18.90 -7.21 13.93
CA LEU A 148 -18.91 -8.53 14.59
C LEU A 148 -18.94 -8.38 16.11
N LEU A 149 -18.15 -7.46 16.67
CA LEU A 149 -18.19 -7.16 18.11
C LEU A 149 -19.55 -6.56 18.52
N THR A 150 -20.12 -5.72 17.67
CA THR A 150 -21.46 -5.14 17.88
C THR A 150 -22.54 -6.20 17.71
N ALA A 151 -22.43 -7.07 16.72
CA ALA A 151 -23.35 -8.20 16.51
C ALA A 151 -23.27 -9.18 17.69
N GLN A 152 -22.07 -9.47 18.19
CA GLN A 152 -21.88 -10.32 19.36
C GLN A 152 -22.51 -9.67 20.61
N ARG A 153 -22.26 -8.38 20.84
CA ARG A 153 -22.92 -7.62 21.92
C ARG A 153 -24.44 -7.62 21.80
N ASN A 154 -24.96 -7.45 20.59
CA ASN A 154 -26.40 -7.47 20.33
C ASN A 154 -26.98 -8.87 20.58
N VAL A 155 -26.28 -9.93 20.17
CA VAL A 155 -26.66 -11.33 20.43
C VAL A 155 -26.63 -11.63 21.94
N ASP A 156 -25.62 -11.18 22.65
CA ASP A 156 -25.49 -11.38 24.10
C ASP A 156 -26.57 -10.58 24.86
N ALA A 157 -26.86 -9.36 24.44
CA ALA A 157 -27.96 -8.55 24.99
C ALA A 157 -29.33 -9.19 24.73
N LEU A 158 -29.55 -9.72 23.51
CA LEU A 158 -30.76 -10.46 23.18
C LEU A 158 -30.90 -11.73 24.02
N ARG A 159 -29.82 -12.49 24.24
CA ARG A 159 -29.81 -13.64 25.15
C ARG A 159 -30.23 -13.25 26.57
N MET A 160 -29.68 -12.16 27.10
CA MET A 160 -30.03 -11.67 28.44
C MET A 160 -31.51 -11.27 28.58
N ILE A 161 -32.11 -10.71 27.51
CA ILE A 161 -33.53 -10.33 27.48
C ILE A 161 -34.44 -11.55 27.32
N LEU A 162 -33.99 -12.56 26.58
CA LEU A 162 -34.73 -13.80 26.31
C LEU A 162 -34.56 -14.86 27.41
N GLU A 163 -33.65 -14.68 28.36
CA GLU A 163 -33.47 -15.53 29.55
C GLU A 163 -34.31 -15.05 30.77
N ILE A 164 -35.48 -14.46 30.51
CA ILE A 164 -36.63 -14.44 31.44
C ILE A 164 -37.59 -15.55 31.02
#